data_AF-A0A0Q5XKJ5-F1
#
_entry.id   AF-A0A0Q5XKJ5-F1
#
_cell.length_a   1.000
_cell.length_b   1.000
_cell.length_c   1.000
_cell.angle_alpha   90.00
_cell.angle_beta   90.00
_cell.angle_gamma   90.00
#
_symmetry.space_group_name_H-M   'P 1'
#
loop_
_entity.id
_entity.type
_entity.pdbx_description
1 polymer ?
#
loop_
_entity_poly.entity_id
_entity_poly.type
_entity_poly.pdbx_seq_one_letter_code
_entity_poly.pdbx_strand_id
1 'polypeptide(L)'
;MGKQRRILLDSNLWRYISDAGFQGRLLRVARHGNVAIQIAPAIMYEALRVRDAPLRRRLVELMANRAFHRLMPEAFSESMEILHEIKRLRPEWLRQTPDLAFFERSRKDWSRKMGGFWVRCANSPDHEAGYIAESEGALMDQAEQQIREMRKEMLATGWNGNLGLDEIRMAPKEKLRGWNGEPVEAWRLESLVGVTYALGRPGHPYRDWIAPFIDIDGGLLRRPEWVAFWLHDVDTQALARQWLRWGHSFSQRFRKVTSGSGGDNQLMTYLIDTDCVMTADKGFVDIIEACRPFAPKPLPTTQCVIAGEIGADAVLTQLEAA
;
A
#
# COMPACT_ATOMS: atom_id res chain seq x y z
N MET A 1 19.28 23.08 -1.10
CA MET A 1 18.80 22.39 0.10
C MET A 1 18.93 20.89 -0.14
N GLY A 2 19.64 20.17 0.72
CA GLY A 2 19.75 18.71 0.62
C GLY A 2 18.37 18.05 0.71
N LYS A 3 18.20 16.89 0.07
CA LYS A 3 16.95 16.12 0.13
C LYS A 3 16.74 15.67 1.58
N GLN A 4 15.69 16.16 2.23
CA GLN A 4 15.30 15.74 3.58
C GLN A 4 15.02 14.24 3.59
N ARG A 5 15.59 13.49 4.55
CA ARG A 5 15.41 12.03 4.61
C ARG A 5 13.96 11.70 4.96
N ARG A 6 13.32 10.83 4.16
CA ARG A 6 11.91 10.43 4.32
C ARG A 6 11.81 9.21 5.21
N ILE A 7 11.09 9.34 6.33
CA ILE A 7 10.96 8.29 7.34
C ILE A 7 9.49 7.88 7.44
N LEU A 8 9.21 6.59 7.31
CA LEU A 8 7.89 6.02 7.55
C LEU A 8 7.93 5.24 8.86
N LEU A 9 7.03 5.60 9.77
CA LEU A 9 6.84 4.90 11.04
C LEU A 9 5.68 3.92 10.92
N ASP A 10 5.88 2.68 11.31
CA ASP A 10 4.83 1.66 11.37
C ASP A 10 3.79 1.96 12.49
N SER A 11 2.59 1.40 12.39
CA SER A 11 1.46 1.67 13.28
C SER A 11 1.75 1.38 14.76
N ASN A 12 2.55 0.35 15.05
CA ASN A 12 2.99 0.04 16.42
C ASN A 12 3.79 1.19 17.07
N LEU A 13 4.64 1.90 16.30
CA LEU A 13 5.44 2.98 16.84
C LEU A 13 4.61 4.20 17.20
N TRP A 14 3.59 4.52 16.40
CA TRP A 14 2.64 5.58 16.73
C TRP A 14 1.95 5.32 18.07
N ARG A 15 1.58 4.06 18.32
CA ARG A 15 1.02 3.65 19.61
C ARG A 15 2.01 3.81 20.75
N TYR A 16 3.23 3.30 20.61
CA TYR A 16 4.24 3.41 21.67
C TYR A 16 4.61 4.87 21.99
N ILE A 17 4.74 5.72 20.97
CA ILE A 17 4.97 7.15 21.14
C ILE A 17 3.80 7.83 21.87
N SER A 18 2.57 7.45 21.52
CA SER A 18 1.38 7.98 22.19
C SER A 18 1.28 7.53 23.65
N ASP A 19 1.50 6.25 23.93
CA ASP A 19 1.39 5.66 25.26
C ASP A 19 2.49 6.20 26.20
N ALA A 20 3.69 6.46 25.68
CA ALA A 20 4.82 7.06 26.42
C ALA A 20 4.72 8.59 26.61
N GLY A 21 3.72 9.26 26.04
CA GLY A 21 3.60 10.72 26.15
C GLY A 21 4.62 11.52 25.32
N PHE A 22 5.23 10.91 24.29
CA PHE A 22 6.28 11.53 23.48
C PHE A 22 5.78 12.29 22.24
N GLN A 23 4.47 12.55 22.13
CA GLN A 23 3.88 13.24 20.98
C GLN A 23 4.54 14.60 20.72
N GLY A 24 4.84 15.37 21.77
CA GLY A 24 5.48 16.68 21.66
C GLY A 24 6.89 16.63 21.07
N ARG A 25 7.66 15.57 21.37
CA ARG A 25 8.99 15.34 20.79
C ARG A 25 8.87 14.98 19.31
N LEU A 26 8.00 14.02 18.98
CA LEU A 26 7.76 13.62 17.59
C LEU A 26 7.34 14.82 16.73
N LEU A 27 6.42 15.66 17.22
CA LEU A 27 5.97 16.85 16.50
C LEU A 27 7.06 17.92 16.36
N ARG A 28 7.97 18.03 17.33
CA ARG A 28 9.13 18.94 17.24
C ARG A 28 10.08 18.48 16.14
N VAL A 29 10.41 17.20 16.11
CA VAL A 29 11.21 16.57 15.06
C VAL A 29 10.57 16.79 13.69
N ALA A 30 9.28 16.50 13.54
CA ALA A 30 8.58 16.66 12.26
C ALA A 30 8.56 18.10 11.73
N ARG A 31 8.59 19.11 12.62
CA ARG A 31 8.55 20.53 12.24
C ARG A 31 9.92 21.15 12.02
N HIS A 32 10.91 20.73 12.79
CA HIS A 32 12.20 21.43 12.91
C HIS A 32 13.41 20.55 12.65
N GLY A 33 13.25 19.23 12.56
CA GLY A 33 14.33 18.30 12.27
C GLY A 33 14.66 18.20 10.78
N ASN A 34 15.76 17.51 10.45
CA ASN A 34 16.20 17.29 9.07
C ASN A 34 15.56 16.06 8.41
N VAL A 35 14.44 15.59 8.97
CA VAL A 35 13.69 14.41 8.49
C VAL A 35 12.25 14.76 8.16
N ALA A 36 11.74 14.16 7.08
CA ALA A 36 10.35 14.24 6.70
C ALA A 36 9.64 12.98 7.21
N ILE A 37 8.91 13.10 8.32
CA ILE A 37 8.12 11.99 8.86
C ILE A 37 6.86 11.83 8.02
N GLN A 38 6.77 10.70 7.34
CA GLN A 38 5.67 10.33 6.47
C GLN A 38 4.57 9.62 7.25
N ILE A 39 3.31 9.88 6.87
CA ILE A 39 2.15 9.14 7.35
C ILE A 39 1.39 8.56 6.16
N ALA A 40 1.22 7.24 6.17
CA ALA A 40 0.48 6.50 5.16
C ALA A 40 -1.01 6.43 5.52
N PRO A 41 -1.93 6.54 4.55
CA PRO A 41 -3.35 6.29 4.76
C PRO A 41 -3.66 4.93 5.43
N ALA A 42 -2.92 3.87 5.09
CA ALA A 42 -3.07 2.55 5.71
C ALA A 42 -2.97 2.60 7.26
N ILE A 43 -2.00 3.35 7.78
CA ILE A 43 -1.78 3.51 9.22
C ILE A 43 -2.92 4.29 9.87
N MET A 44 -3.43 5.32 9.19
CA MET A 44 -4.60 6.07 9.66
C MET A 44 -5.84 5.17 9.71
N TYR A 45 -6.06 4.33 8.70
CA TYR A 45 -7.17 3.38 8.70
C TYR A 45 -7.04 2.36 9.84
N GLU A 46 -5.84 1.84 10.13
CA GLU A 46 -5.62 0.99 11.30
C GLU A 46 -5.96 1.70 12.62
N ALA A 47 -5.54 2.95 12.77
CA ALA A 47 -5.88 3.75 13.95
C ALA A 47 -7.40 3.95 14.09
N LEU A 48 -8.11 4.22 12.99
CA LEU A 48 -9.56 4.37 12.98
C LEU A 48 -10.30 3.06 13.33
N ARG A 49 -9.70 1.89 13.04
CA ARG A 49 -10.24 0.57 13.42
C ARG A 49 -10.02 0.20 14.89
N VAL A 50 -9.25 0.99 15.65
CA VAL A 50 -9.06 0.75 17.10
C VAL A 50 -10.41 0.88 17.82
N ARG A 51 -10.82 -0.18 18.55
CA ARG A 51 -12.11 -0.23 19.26
C ARG A 51 -12.19 0.73 20.44
N ASP A 52 -11.08 0.89 21.18
CA ASP A 52 -10.97 1.84 22.29
C ASP A 52 -11.06 3.28 21.76
N ALA A 53 -12.20 3.93 22.00
CA ALA A 53 -12.48 5.26 21.47
C ALA A 53 -11.53 6.34 22.02
N PRO A 54 -11.24 6.43 23.33
CA PRO A 54 -10.18 7.30 23.84
C PRO A 54 -8.83 7.09 23.17
N LEU A 55 -8.37 5.84 23.03
CA LEU A 55 -7.09 5.55 22.38
C LEU A 55 -7.12 5.95 20.89
N ARG A 56 -8.17 5.58 20.16
CA ARG A 56 -8.38 5.94 18.75
C ARG A 56 -8.27 7.45 18.55
N ARG A 57 -9.00 8.25 19.34
CA ARG A 57 -8.99 9.71 19.23
C ARG A 57 -7.58 10.29 19.41
N ARG A 58 -6.83 9.82 20.41
CA ARG A 58 -5.44 10.26 20.65
C ARG A 58 -4.52 9.91 19.48
N LEU A 59 -4.62 8.69 18.95
CA LEU A 59 -3.80 8.26 17.81
C LEU A 59 -4.13 9.06 16.55
N VAL A 60 -5.41 9.23 16.23
CA VAL A 60 -5.86 9.96 15.04
C VAL A 60 -5.49 11.43 15.13
N GLU A 61 -5.67 12.07 16.29
CA GLU A 61 -5.27 13.47 16.50
C GLU A 61 -3.78 13.67 16.27
N LEU A 62 -2.95 12.76 16.79
CA LEU A 62 -1.51 12.76 16.53
C LEU A 62 -1.25 12.57 15.03
N MET A 63 -1.67 11.46 14.43
CA MET A 63 -1.36 11.08 13.05
C MET A 63 -1.88 12.09 12.01
N ALA A 64 -2.99 12.78 12.29
CA ALA A 64 -3.55 13.78 11.40
C ALA A 64 -2.81 15.12 11.44
N ASN A 65 -1.81 15.29 12.32
CA ASN A 65 -1.10 16.55 12.46
C ASN A 65 -0.45 16.99 11.14
N ARG A 66 -0.61 18.28 10.81
CA ARG A 66 -0.05 18.88 9.58
C ARG A 66 1.48 18.91 9.51
N ALA A 67 2.16 18.59 10.62
CA ALA A 67 3.62 18.48 10.66
C ALA A 67 4.13 17.28 9.85
N PHE A 68 3.30 16.26 9.64
CA PHE A 68 3.68 15.06 8.90
C PHE A 68 3.48 15.21 7.40
N HIS A 69 4.33 14.53 6.64
CA HIS A 69 4.21 14.40 5.20
C HIS A 69 3.16 13.34 4.87
N ARG A 70 1.95 13.81 4.55
CA ARG A 70 0.81 12.94 4.20
C ARG A 70 1.02 12.31 2.84
N LEU A 71 1.04 10.99 2.78
CA LEU A 71 1.08 10.25 1.52
C LEU A 71 -0.32 10.18 0.90
N MET A 72 -0.36 10.06 -0.43
CA MET A 72 -1.59 9.73 -1.17
C MET A 72 -1.97 8.26 -0.91
N PRO A 73 -3.23 7.85 -1.10
CA PRO A 73 -3.60 6.43 -1.02
C PRO A 73 -2.81 5.55 -1.97
N GLU A 74 -2.61 4.28 -1.61
CA GLU A 74 -1.86 3.30 -2.39
C GLU A 74 -2.54 3.08 -3.74
N ALA A 75 -3.88 3.00 -3.75
CA ALA A 75 -4.67 2.90 -4.96
C ALA A 75 -4.42 4.08 -5.92
N PHE A 76 -4.15 5.29 -5.41
CA PHE A 76 -3.78 6.43 -6.25
C PHE A 76 -2.40 6.21 -6.86
N SER A 77 -1.36 6.02 -6.04
CA SER A 77 0.03 5.93 -6.51
C SER A 77 0.22 4.82 -7.53
N GLU A 78 -0.46 3.70 -7.32
CA GLU A 78 -0.42 2.56 -8.23
C GLU A 78 -1.23 2.74 -9.49
N SER A 79 -2.40 3.36 -9.38
CA SER A 79 -3.16 3.75 -10.56
C SER A 79 -2.33 4.70 -11.43
N MET A 80 -1.52 5.57 -10.84
CA MET A 80 -0.64 6.45 -11.60
C MET A 80 0.49 5.68 -12.29
N GLU A 81 1.09 4.66 -11.65
CA GLU A 81 2.05 3.76 -12.32
C GLU A 81 1.42 3.05 -13.52
N ILE A 82 0.21 2.49 -13.34
CA ILE A 82 -0.54 1.81 -14.41
C ILE A 82 -0.88 2.79 -15.54
N LEU A 83 -1.39 3.99 -15.23
CA LEU A 83 -1.73 4.99 -16.24
C LEU A 83 -0.52 5.51 -17.01
N HIS A 84 0.61 5.71 -16.34
CA HIS A 84 1.86 6.07 -17.02
C HIS A 84 2.29 4.97 -18.00
N GLU A 85 2.15 3.71 -17.60
CA GLU A 85 2.52 2.58 -18.44
C GLU A 85 1.54 2.37 -19.62
N ILE A 86 0.23 2.55 -19.39
CA ILE A 86 -0.78 2.60 -20.46
C ILE A 86 -0.46 3.74 -21.43
N LYS A 87 -0.15 4.94 -20.94
CA LYS A 87 0.21 6.07 -21.79
C LYS A 87 1.45 5.79 -22.65
N ARG A 88 2.40 5.01 -22.14
CA ARG A 88 3.62 4.61 -22.86
C ARG A 88 3.36 3.55 -23.93
N LEU A 89 2.57 2.52 -23.61
CA LEU A 89 2.42 1.31 -24.43
C LEU A 89 1.14 1.25 -25.27
N ARG A 90 0.08 1.88 -24.79
CA ARG A 90 -1.28 1.83 -25.34
C ARG A 90 -1.96 3.21 -25.30
N PRO A 91 -1.35 4.27 -25.87
CA PRO A 91 -1.92 5.62 -25.84
C PRO A 91 -3.32 5.68 -26.48
N GLU A 92 -3.66 4.76 -27.37
CA GLU A 92 -4.97 4.63 -28.00
C GLU A 92 -6.09 4.20 -27.03
N TRP A 93 -5.77 3.72 -25.82
CA TRP A 93 -6.78 3.42 -24.79
C TRP A 93 -7.20 4.67 -24.00
N LEU A 94 -6.45 5.76 -24.12
CA LEU A 94 -6.73 7.00 -23.41
C LEU A 94 -7.94 7.70 -24.02
N ARG A 95 -8.81 8.19 -23.15
CA ARG A 95 -9.92 9.07 -23.52
C ARG A 95 -9.36 10.37 -24.11
N GLN A 96 -9.93 10.80 -25.22
CA GLN A 96 -9.60 12.11 -25.81
C GLN A 96 -9.98 13.28 -24.87
N THR A 97 -11.08 13.12 -24.15
CA THR A 97 -11.57 14.10 -23.17
C THR A 97 -11.79 13.43 -21.81
N PRO A 98 -10.77 13.38 -20.94
CA PRO A 98 -10.90 12.80 -19.60
C PRO A 98 -11.90 13.56 -18.72
N ASP A 99 -12.74 12.83 -17.97
CA ASP A 99 -13.59 13.45 -16.94
C ASP A 99 -12.82 13.55 -15.62
N LEU A 100 -12.17 14.68 -15.42
CA LEU A 100 -11.29 14.92 -14.27
C LEU A 100 -12.03 15.45 -13.04
N ALA A 101 -13.35 15.68 -13.09
CA ALA A 101 -14.05 16.35 -12.00
C ALA A 101 -14.01 15.52 -10.69
N PHE A 102 -14.32 14.22 -10.79
CA PHE A 102 -14.20 13.31 -9.66
C PHE A 102 -12.74 13.14 -9.24
N PHE A 103 -11.85 12.89 -10.20
CA PHE A 103 -10.42 12.68 -9.97
C PHE A 103 -9.80 13.83 -9.17
N GLU A 104 -10.00 15.07 -9.61
CA GLU A 104 -9.43 16.25 -8.98
C GLU A 104 -10.06 16.53 -7.61
N ARG A 105 -11.36 16.25 -7.43
CA ARG A 105 -12.01 16.34 -6.12
C ARG A 105 -11.39 15.35 -5.14
N SER A 106 -11.28 14.08 -5.51
CA SER A 106 -10.70 13.02 -4.68
C SER A 106 -9.22 13.32 -4.39
N ARG A 107 -8.44 13.74 -5.39
CA ARG A 107 -7.03 14.11 -5.20
C ARG A 107 -6.88 15.26 -4.21
N LYS A 108 -7.74 16.29 -4.30
CA LYS A 108 -7.77 17.41 -3.35
C LYS A 108 -8.18 16.97 -1.95
N ASP A 109 -9.09 16.01 -1.83
CA ASP A 109 -9.51 15.46 -0.53
C ASP A 109 -8.33 14.89 0.27
N TRP A 110 -7.40 14.22 -0.42
CA TRP A 110 -6.21 13.61 0.19
C TRP A 110 -5.04 14.58 0.37
N SER A 111 -4.82 15.48 -0.59
CA SER A 111 -3.61 16.32 -0.65
C SER A 111 -3.72 17.67 0.08
N ARG A 112 -4.94 18.14 0.37
CA ARG A 112 -5.11 19.45 1.00
C ARG A 112 -4.60 19.45 2.43
N LYS A 113 -3.91 20.54 2.79
CA LYS A 113 -3.48 20.81 4.17
C LYS A 113 -4.66 21.20 5.07
N MET A 114 -5.64 21.91 4.49
CA MET A 114 -6.85 22.40 5.14
C MET A 114 -8.08 21.72 4.53
N GLY A 115 -8.94 21.16 5.37
CA GLY A 115 -10.03 20.29 4.93
C GLY A 115 -9.54 18.92 4.43
N GLY A 116 -10.45 18.17 3.81
CA GLY A 116 -10.15 16.84 3.27
C GLY A 116 -10.12 15.72 4.30
N PHE A 117 -9.72 14.52 3.88
CA PHE A 117 -9.70 13.29 4.68
C PHE A 117 -9.01 13.49 6.04
N TRP A 118 -7.77 13.97 6.04
CA TRP A 118 -6.98 14.12 7.25
C TRP A 118 -7.61 15.06 8.28
N VAL A 119 -8.26 16.14 7.82
CA VAL A 119 -8.93 17.09 8.71
C VAL A 119 -10.25 16.52 9.22
N ARG A 120 -10.98 15.75 8.40
CA ARG A 120 -12.17 15.02 8.88
C ARG A 120 -11.81 14.01 9.95
N CYS A 121 -10.73 13.23 9.76
CA CYS A 121 -10.24 12.30 10.77
C CYS A 121 -9.90 13.01 12.08
N ALA A 122 -9.20 14.16 12.02
CA ALA A 122 -8.85 14.93 13.21
C ALA A 122 -10.08 15.47 13.95
N ASN A 123 -11.08 15.97 13.22
CA ASN A 123 -12.24 16.64 13.81
C ASN A 123 -13.33 15.66 14.30
N SER A 124 -13.51 14.55 13.58
CA SER A 124 -14.60 13.60 13.80
C SER A 124 -14.12 12.14 13.66
N PRO A 125 -13.13 11.69 14.45
CA PRO A 125 -12.52 10.37 14.31
C PRO A 125 -13.52 9.21 14.46
N ASP A 126 -14.53 9.36 15.33
CA ASP A 126 -15.54 8.32 15.54
C ASP A 126 -16.52 8.21 14.37
N HIS A 127 -16.80 9.31 13.68
CA HIS A 127 -17.64 9.32 12.50
C HIS A 127 -16.94 8.63 11.33
N GLU A 128 -15.66 8.97 11.09
CA GLU A 128 -14.85 8.32 10.05
C GLU A 128 -14.63 6.84 10.34
N ALA A 129 -14.43 6.45 11.61
CA ALA A 129 -14.36 5.05 12.01
C ALA A 129 -15.67 4.28 11.69
N GLY A 130 -16.83 4.91 11.89
CA GLY A 130 -18.13 4.35 11.50
C GLY A 130 -18.24 4.13 9.99
N TYR A 131 -17.85 5.12 9.19
CA TYR A 131 -17.86 5.02 7.73
C TYR A 131 -16.96 3.89 7.21
N ILE A 132 -15.77 3.72 7.80
CA ILE A 132 -14.85 2.62 7.46
C ILE A 132 -15.48 1.28 7.83
N ALA A 133 -16.07 1.15 9.01
CA ALA A 133 -16.71 -0.10 9.43
C ALA A 133 -17.88 -0.50 8.51
N GLU A 134 -18.69 0.46 8.06
CA GLU A 134 -19.80 0.24 7.13
C GLU A 134 -19.34 -0.13 5.71
N SER A 135 -18.26 0.49 5.23
CA SER A 135 -17.75 0.27 3.87
C SER A 135 -16.89 -1.00 3.74
N GLU A 136 -16.20 -1.44 4.79
CA GLU A 136 -15.21 -2.52 4.73
C GLU A 136 -15.65 -3.83 5.39
N GLY A 137 -16.72 -3.83 6.20
CA GLY A 137 -17.09 -4.97 7.06
C GLY A 137 -17.23 -6.32 6.33
N ALA A 138 -17.68 -6.33 5.08
CA ALA A 138 -17.81 -7.56 4.27
C ALA A 138 -16.57 -7.90 3.42
N LEU A 139 -15.67 -6.94 3.19
CA LEU A 139 -14.49 -7.09 2.31
C LEU A 139 -13.30 -7.71 3.04
N MET A 140 -13.11 -7.40 4.33
CA MET A 140 -11.99 -7.92 5.11
C MET A 140 -12.13 -9.40 5.45
N ASP A 141 -13.33 -9.86 5.80
CA ASP A 141 -13.61 -11.27 6.10
C ASP A 141 -13.34 -12.17 4.89
N GLN A 142 -13.67 -11.70 3.68
CA GLN A 142 -13.40 -12.41 2.43
C GLN A 142 -11.90 -12.46 2.08
N ALA A 143 -11.16 -11.37 2.33
CA ALA A 143 -9.72 -11.31 2.10
C ALA A 143 -8.94 -12.24 3.05
N GLU A 144 -9.30 -12.27 4.34
CA GLU A 144 -8.69 -13.20 5.31
C GLU A 144 -8.93 -14.67 4.92
N GLN A 145 -10.14 -15.00 4.46
CA GLN A 145 -10.48 -16.36 4.07
C GLN A 145 -9.70 -16.79 2.81
N GLN A 146 -9.55 -15.92 1.81
CA GLN A 146 -8.73 -16.18 0.63
C GLN A 146 -7.25 -16.39 0.97
N ILE A 147 -6.69 -15.59 1.88
CA ILE A 147 -5.29 -15.76 2.34
C ILE A 147 -5.10 -17.13 3.02
N ARG A 148 -6.08 -17.58 3.83
CA ARG A 148 -6.04 -18.89 4.49
C ARG A 148 -6.14 -20.04 3.49
N GLU A 149 -7.01 -19.94 2.50
CA GLU A 149 -7.20 -20.95 1.45
C GLU A 149 -5.97 -21.07 0.55
N MET A 150 -5.41 -19.95 0.09
CA MET A 150 -4.18 -19.93 -0.72
C MET A 150 -2.97 -20.51 0.03
N ARG A 151 -2.87 -20.26 1.34
CA ARG A 151 -1.83 -20.88 2.18
C ARG A 151 -2.00 -22.39 2.27
N LYS A 152 -3.24 -22.88 2.41
CA LYS A 152 -3.52 -24.32 2.46
C LYS A 152 -3.12 -25.01 1.17
N GLU A 153 -3.40 -24.38 0.02
CA GLU A 153 -2.97 -24.87 -1.29
C GLU A 153 -1.44 -24.88 -1.43
N MET A 154 -0.75 -23.81 -1.03
CA MET A 154 0.71 -23.73 -1.13
C MET A 154 1.47 -24.66 -0.18
N LEU A 155 0.95 -24.91 1.02
CA LEU A 155 1.54 -25.90 1.93
C LEU A 155 1.35 -27.32 1.37
N ALA A 156 0.24 -27.58 0.67
CA ALA A 156 -0.01 -28.86 0.02
C ALA A 156 0.93 -29.12 -1.18
N THR A 157 1.48 -28.09 -1.81
CA THR A 157 2.45 -28.24 -2.92
C THR A 157 3.89 -28.45 -2.46
N GLY A 158 4.17 -28.48 -1.15
CA GLY A 158 5.52 -28.76 -0.60
C GLY A 158 6.52 -27.61 -0.76
N TRP A 159 6.05 -26.38 -0.98
CA TRP A 159 6.92 -25.22 -1.22
C TRP A 159 7.63 -24.77 0.06
N ASN A 160 8.97 -24.74 0.03
CA ASN A 160 9.83 -24.47 1.18
C ASN A 160 10.58 -23.13 1.06
N GLY A 161 9.87 -22.03 0.79
CA GLY A 161 10.31 -20.65 1.07
C GLY A 161 11.60 -20.11 0.42
N ASN A 162 12.33 -20.90 -0.37
CA ASN A 162 13.69 -20.60 -0.81
C ASN A 162 13.82 -20.31 -2.32
N LEU A 163 12.71 -20.02 -2.99
CA LEU A 163 12.70 -19.60 -4.40
C LEU A 163 12.92 -18.09 -4.50
N GLY A 164 13.77 -17.66 -5.44
CA GLY A 164 13.88 -16.24 -5.78
C GLY A 164 12.54 -15.72 -6.29
N LEU A 165 12.05 -14.61 -5.73
CA LEU A 165 10.74 -14.06 -6.09
C LEU A 165 10.66 -13.72 -7.60
N ASP A 166 11.78 -13.30 -8.19
CA ASP A 166 11.93 -13.01 -9.61
C ASP A 166 11.96 -14.26 -10.50
N GLU A 167 12.10 -15.46 -9.95
CA GLU A 167 12.12 -16.74 -10.68
C GLU A 167 10.75 -17.43 -10.70
N ILE A 168 9.80 -16.98 -9.88
CA ILE A 168 8.49 -17.61 -9.78
C ILE A 168 7.70 -17.36 -11.09
N ARG A 169 7.43 -18.44 -11.81
CA ARG A 169 6.65 -18.43 -13.06
C ARG A 169 5.33 -19.18 -12.89
N MET A 170 4.28 -18.66 -13.49
CA MET A 170 2.94 -19.25 -13.51
C MET A 170 2.36 -19.23 -14.91
N ALA A 171 1.49 -20.20 -15.20
CA ALA A 171 0.65 -20.21 -16.38
C ALA A 171 -0.82 -20.08 -15.94
N PRO A 172 -1.66 -19.33 -16.69
CA PRO A 172 -3.11 -19.38 -16.52
C PRO A 172 -3.64 -20.81 -16.55
N LYS A 173 -4.60 -21.15 -15.67
CA LYS A 173 -5.25 -22.48 -15.65
C LYS A 173 -6.03 -22.77 -16.94
N GLU A 174 -6.56 -21.73 -17.57
CA GLU A 174 -7.31 -21.79 -18.83
C GLU A 174 -6.60 -20.99 -19.92
N LYS A 175 -6.80 -21.35 -21.19
CA LYS A 175 -6.24 -20.60 -22.32
C LYS A 175 -6.91 -19.23 -22.43
N LEU A 176 -6.22 -18.19 -21.95
CA LEU A 176 -6.65 -16.80 -22.10
C LEU A 176 -6.30 -16.27 -23.49
N ARG A 177 -7.25 -15.58 -24.15
CA ARG A 177 -6.95 -14.87 -25.40
C ARG A 177 -6.00 -13.71 -25.09
N GLY A 178 -4.89 -13.62 -25.80
CA GLY A 178 -3.82 -12.65 -25.55
C GLY A 178 -2.61 -13.20 -24.78
N TRP A 179 -2.70 -14.44 -24.29
CA TRP A 179 -1.56 -15.18 -23.74
C TRP A 179 -0.88 -15.98 -24.86
N ASN A 180 0.46 -15.94 -24.93
CA ASN A 180 1.25 -16.64 -25.95
C ASN A 180 1.52 -18.13 -25.63
N GLY A 181 1.11 -18.64 -24.47
CA GLY A 181 1.30 -20.02 -24.05
C GLY A 181 2.51 -20.26 -23.14
N GLU A 182 3.41 -19.28 -22.98
CA GLU A 182 4.60 -19.40 -22.14
C GLU A 182 4.30 -19.04 -20.67
N PRO A 183 4.94 -19.71 -19.70
CA PRO A 183 4.88 -19.29 -18.30
C PRO A 183 5.38 -17.84 -18.13
N VAL A 184 4.68 -17.04 -17.33
CA VAL A 184 5.00 -15.63 -17.06
C VAL A 184 5.36 -15.43 -15.60
N GLU A 185 6.01 -14.31 -15.26
CA GLU A 185 6.25 -13.94 -13.87
C GLU A 185 4.93 -13.93 -13.07
N ALA A 186 4.91 -14.56 -11.90
CA ALA A 186 3.68 -14.75 -11.13
C ALA A 186 2.96 -13.43 -10.79
N TRP A 187 3.72 -12.36 -10.49
CA TRP A 187 3.18 -11.05 -10.19
C TRP A 187 2.33 -10.48 -11.34
N ARG A 188 2.66 -10.81 -12.60
CA ARG A 188 1.91 -10.34 -13.79
C ARG A 188 0.53 -10.94 -13.83
N LEU A 189 0.44 -12.25 -13.57
CA LEU A 189 -0.84 -12.96 -13.56
C LEU A 189 -1.71 -12.52 -12.37
N GLU A 190 -1.12 -12.40 -11.18
CA GLU A 190 -1.85 -11.90 -10.01
C GLU A 190 -2.32 -10.45 -10.21
N SER A 191 -1.49 -9.59 -10.82
CA SER A 191 -1.86 -8.20 -11.13
C SER A 191 -2.94 -8.13 -12.21
N LEU A 192 -2.87 -8.94 -13.27
CA LEU A 192 -3.93 -9.04 -14.27
C LEU A 192 -5.26 -9.36 -13.61
N VAL A 193 -5.32 -10.41 -12.79
CA VAL A 193 -6.55 -10.84 -12.12
C VAL A 193 -7.05 -9.77 -11.17
N GLY A 194 -6.19 -9.27 -10.28
CA GLY A 194 -6.54 -8.29 -9.26
C GLY A 194 -7.01 -6.96 -9.83
N VAL A 195 -6.25 -6.40 -10.79
CA VAL A 195 -6.59 -5.11 -11.42
C VAL A 195 -7.81 -5.24 -12.32
N THR A 196 -7.96 -6.34 -13.07
CA THR A 196 -9.17 -6.57 -13.90
C THR A 196 -10.42 -6.63 -13.03
N TYR A 197 -10.36 -7.36 -11.92
CA TYR A 197 -11.46 -7.43 -10.97
C TYR A 197 -11.78 -6.08 -10.33
N ALA A 198 -10.74 -5.35 -9.90
CA ALA A 198 -10.86 -4.02 -9.31
C ALA A 198 -11.50 -3.02 -10.28
N LEU A 199 -11.03 -2.96 -11.53
CA LEU A 199 -11.55 -2.06 -12.55
C LEU A 199 -12.97 -2.43 -13.00
N GLY A 200 -13.36 -3.71 -12.91
CA GLY A 200 -14.70 -4.18 -13.23
C GLY A 200 -15.78 -3.81 -12.20
N ARG A 201 -15.40 -3.33 -11.01
CA ARG A 201 -16.34 -3.04 -9.92
C ARG A 201 -16.58 -1.53 -9.75
N PRO A 202 -17.83 -1.05 -9.90
CA PRO A 202 -18.19 0.32 -9.53
C PRO A 202 -17.83 0.64 -8.08
N GLY A 203 -17.28 1.83 -7.84
CA GLY A 203 -16.88 2.29 -6.50
C GLY A 203 -15.56 1.69 -5.98
N HIS A 204 -14.86 0.85 -6.75
CA HIS A 204 -13.55 0.38 -6.36
C HIS A 204 -12.49 1.49 -6.54
N PRO A 205 -11.59 1.74 -5.56
CA PRO A 205 -10.64 2.85 -5.63
C PRO A 205 -9.79 2.90 -6.91
N TYR A 206 -9.31 1.76 -7.41
CA TYR A 206 -8.56 1.72 -8.68
C TYR A 206 -9.40 2.20 -9.86
N ARG A 207 -10.68 1.80 -9.91
CA ARG A 207 -11.58 2.22 -10.97
C ARG A 207 -11.78 3.73 -10.90
N ASP A 208 -12.00 4.27 -9.71
CA ASP A 208 -12.20 5.69 -9.49
C ASP A 208 -11.00 6.56 -9.91
N TRP A 209 -9.78 6.04 -9.79
CA TRP A 209 -8.56 6.73 -10.22
C TRP A 209 -8.21 6.54 -11.69
N ILE A 210 -8.58 5.40 -12.30
CA ILE A 210 -8.19 5.03 -13.67
C ILE A 210 -9.27 5.37 -14.72
N ALA A 211 -10.55 5.12 -14.41
CA ALA A 211 -11.69 5.34 -15.31
C ALA A 211 -11.83 6.76 -15.89
N PRO A 212 -11.39 7.84 -15.19
CA PRO A 212 -11.34 9.17 -15.78
C PRO A 212 -10.53 9.23 -17.09
N PHE A 213 -9.51 8.38 -17.23
CA PHE A 213 -8.53 8.44 -18.31
C PHE A 213 -8.71 7.36 -19.37
N ILE A 214 -9.34 6.23 -19.05
CA ILE A 214 -9.52 5.11 -19.99
C ILE A 214 -10.98 4.67 -20.05
N ASP A 215 -11.42 4.16 -21.19
CA ASP A 215 -12.78 3.62 -21.33
C ASP A 215 -12.84 2.14 -20.90
N ILE A 216 -13.19 1.93 -19.63
CA ILE A 216 -13.35 0.59 -19.05
C ILE A 216 -14.65 -0.08 -19.54
N ASP A 217 -15.73 0.70 -19.65
CA ASP A 217 -17.07 0.19 -19.94
C ASP A 217 -17.26 -0.17 -21.42
N GLY A 218 -16.46 0.42 -22.30
CA GLY A 218 -16.31 0.02 -23.72
C GLY A 218 -15.66 -1.36 -23.96
N GLY A 219 -15.65 -2.23 -22.94
CA GLY A 219 -15.21 -3.61 -23.04
C GLY A 219 -13.70 -3.82 -23.03
N LEU A 220 -12.90 -2.80 -22.69
CA LEU A 220 -11.42 -2.88 -22.66
C LEU A 220 -10.90 -4.10 -21.91
N LEU A 221 -11.46 -4.38 -20.72
CA LEU A 221 -11.00 -5.47 -19.85
C LEU A 221 -11.19 -6.87 -20.44
N ARG A 222 -12.02 -7.02 -21.49
CA ARG A 222 -12.27 -8.30 -22.18
C ARG A 222 -11.42 -8.48 -23.43
N ARG A 223 -10.65 -7.46 -23.80
CA ARG A 223 -9.85 -7.47 -25.03
C ARG A 223 -8.59 -8.32 -24.84
N PRO A 224 -8.17 -9.11 -25.84
CA PRO A 224 -6.90 -9.85 -25.79
C PRO A 224 -5.70 -8.96 -25.49
N GLU A 225 -5.72 -7.71 -25.96
CA GLU A 225 -4.67 -6.72 -25.77
C GLU A 225 -4.53 -6.30 -24.29
N TRP A 226 -5.61 -6.35 -23.51
CA TRP A 226 -5.55 -6.12 -22.05
C TRP A 226 -4.82 -7.26 -21.34
N VAL A 227 -5.06 -8.51 -21.77
CA VAL A 227 -4.34 -9.68 -21.25
C VAL A 227 -2.86 -9.60 -21.65
N ALA A 228 -2.56 -9.35 -22.92
CA ALA A 228 -1.19 -9.24 -23.41
C ALA A 228 -0.41 -8.11 -22.71
N PHE A 229 -1.07 -6.97 -22.45
CA PHE A 229 -0.49 -5.84 -21.73
C PHE A 229 0.12 -6.30 -20.39
N TRP A 230 -0.66 -6.97 -19.54
CA TRP A 230 -0.17 -7.43 -18.25
C TRP A 230 0.84 -8.58 -18.36
N LEU A 231 0.54 -9.57 -19.18
CA LEU A 231 1.33 -10.81 -19.21
C LEU A 231 2.68 -10.63 -19.90
N HIS A 232 2.78 -9.69 -20.85
CA HIS A 232 3.92 -9.62 -21.77
C HIS A 232 4.49 -8.22 -21.98
N ASP A 233 3.65 -7.18 -22.01
CA ASP A 233 4.11 -5.86 -22.48
C ASP A 233 4.66 -4.96 -21.36
N VAL A 234 4.06 -5.00 -20.16
CA VAL A 234 4.42 -4.08 -19.07
C VAL A 234 5.82 -4.34 -18.52
N ASP A 235 6.50 -3.26 -18.16
CA ASP A 235 7.82 -3.32 -17.55
C ASP A 235 7.75 -3.39 -16.01
N THR A 236 8.53 -4.29 -15.40
CA THR A 236 8.52 -4.52 -13.95
C THR A 236 9.01 -3.28 -13.17
N GLN A 237 9.91 -2.47 -13.72
CA GLN A 237 10.37 -1.20 -13.12
C GLN A 237 9.28 -0.12 -13.17
N ALA A 238 8.46 -0.12 -14.22
CA ALA A 238 7.35 0.81 -14.37
C ALA A 238 6.22 0.52 -13.37
N LEU A 239 5.99 -0.75 -13.03
CA LEU A 239 4.92 -1.20 -12.13
C LEU A 239 5.44 -1.79 -10.81
N ALA A 240 6.46 -1.15 -10.24
CA ALA A 240 7.17 -1.64 -9.07
C ALA A 240 6.26 -1.88 -7.85
N ARG A 241 5.16 -1.14 -7.68
CA ARG A 241 4.22 -1.38 -6.55
C ARG A 241 3.34 -2.60 -6.76
N GLN A 242 3.00 -2.94 -8.00
CA GLN A 242 2.29 -4.18 -8.30
C GLN A 242 3.18 -5.38 -7.95
N TRP A 243 4.47 -5.30 -8.31
CA TRP A 243 5.45 -6.29 -7.89
C TRP A 243 5.57 -6.37 -6.37
N LEU A 244 5.68 -5.24 -5.65
CA LEU A 244 5.82 -5.24 -4.19
C LEU A 244 4.60 -5.78 -3.46
N ARG A 245 3.38 -5.47 -3.93
CA ARG A 245 2.15 -6.08 -3.39
C ARG A 245 2.20 -7.59 -3.52
N TRP A 246 2.55 -8.07 -4.71
CA TRP A 246 2.67 -9.50 -4.96
C TRP A 246 3.74 -10.13 -4.08
N GLY A 247 4.95 -9.56 -4.03
CA GLY A 247 6.06 -10.05 -3.23
C GLY A 247 5.72 -10.14 -1.75
N HIS A 248 5.12 -9.09 -1.18
CA HIS A 248 4.65 -9.11 0.20
C HIS A 248 3.57 -10.18 0.42
N SER A 249 2.52 -10.17 -0.41
CA SER A 249 1.41 -11.11 -0.30
C SER A 249 1.87 -12.56 -0.45
N PHE A 250 2.88 -12.82 -1.27
CA PHE A 250 3.50 -14.14 -1.42
C PHE A 250 4.36 -14.51 -0.20
N SER A 251 5.28 -13.64 0.23
CA SER A 251 6.14 -13.87 1.40
C SER A 251 5.34 -14.06 2.69
N GLN A 252 4.20 -13.39 2.84
CA GLN A 252 3.32 -13.51 4.00
C GLN A 252 2.69 -14.91 4.12
N ARG A 253 2.51 -15.64 3.01
CA ARG A 253 1.92 -17.01 3.02
C ARG A 253 2.79 -18.03 3.77
N PHE A 254 4.09 -17.76 3.89
CA PHE A 254 5.04 -18.61 4.63
C PHE A 254 5.12 -18.26 6.12
N ARG A 255 4.43 -17.21 6.55
CA ARG A 255 4.43 -16.75 7.94
C ARG A 255 3.14 -17.13 8.64
N LYS A 256 3.15 -17.09 9.96
CA LYS A 256 1.93 -17.26 10.76
C LYS A 256 1.04 -16.05 10.52
N VAL A 257 -0.18 -16.29 10.02
CA VAL A 257 -1.17 -15.23 9.81
C VAL A 257 -1.51 -14.60 11.16
N THR A 258 -1.28 -13.29 11.27
CA THR A 258 -1.76 -12.44 12.37
C THR A 258 -2.88 -11.54 11.83
N SER A 259 -3.77 -11.08 12.72
CA SER A 259 -4.95 -10.26 12.38
C SER A 259 -4.63 -8.85 11.82
N GLY A 260 -3.35 -8.51 11.61
CA GLY A 260 -2.90 -7.23 11.02
C GLY A 260 -2.64 -7.29 9.50
N SER A 261 -2.68 -8.48 8.91
CA SER A 261 -2.12 -8.78 7.58
C SER A 261 -2.62 -7.92 6.39
N GLY A 262 -3.84 -7.36 6.45
CA GLY A 262 -4.40 -6.54 5.37
C GLY A 262 -3.78 -5.13 5.27
N GLY A 263 -3.46 -4.49 6.40
CA GLY A 263 -2.82 -3.17 6.45
C GLY A 263 -1.37 -3.21 6.00
N ASP A 264 -0.65 -4.28 6.36
CA ASP A 264 0.75 -4.54 5.99
C ASP A 264 0.97 -4.53 4.47
N ASN A 265 0.00 -5.05 3.70
CA ASN A 265 0.08 -5.10 2.24
C ASN A 265 -0.05 -3.72 1.60
N GLN A 266 -0.89 -2.84 2.17
CA GLN A 266 -0.95 -1.45 1.74
C GLN A 266 0.31 -0.68 2.17
N LEU A 267 0.87 -0.98 3.35
CA LEU A 267 2.07 -0.31 3.85
C LEU A 267 3.30 -0.57 2.97
N MET A 268 3.47 -1.82 2.51
CA MET A 268 4.56 -2.24 1.61
C MET A 268 4.65 -1.39 0.33
N THR A 269 3.50 -0.95 -0.17
CA THR A 269 3.40 -0.17 -1.40
C THR A 269 4.09 1.19 -1.26
N TYR A 270 4.14 1.79 -0.06
CA TYR A 270 4.79 3.07 0.19
C TYR A 270 6.32 3.03 0.31
N LEU A 271 6.92 1.83 0.35
CA LEU A 271 8.38 1.70 0.52
C LEU A 271 9.17 2.41 -0.57
N ILE A 272 8.66 2.43 -1.80
CA ILE A 272 9.32 3.07 -2.96
C ILE A 272 9.47 4.60 -2.75
N ASP A 273 8.62 5.21 -1.94
CA ASP A 273 8.65 6.66 -1.66
C ASP A 273 9.34 7.00 -0.35
N THR A 274 9.99 6.03 0.27
CA THR A 274 10.54 6.12 1.62
C THR A 274 12.05 5.89 1.58
N ASP A 275 12.81 6.55 2.47
CA ASP A 275 14.26 6.31 2.60
C ASP A 275 14.57 5.40 3.80
N CYS A 276 13.75 5.44 4.86
CA CYS A 276 13.84 4.54 6.01
C CYS A 276 12.45 4.15 6.55
N VAL A 277 12.28 2.88 6.88
CA VAL A 277 11.14 2.40 7.67
C VAL A 277 11.61 2.04 9.07
N MET A 278 10.87 2.48 10.08
CA MET A 278 11.06 2.10 11.47
C MET A 278 9.85 1.31 11.95
N THR A 279 10.08 0.17 12.60
CA THR A 279 9.03 -0.69 13.15
C THR A 279 9.53 -1.49 14.35
N ALA A 280 8.64 -1.91 15.24
CA ALA A 280 8.93 -2.96 16.23
C ALA A 280 8.56 -4.37 15.76
N ASP A 281 7.94 -4.50 14.58
CA ASP A 281 7.55 -5.79 14.01
C ASP A 281 8.71 -6.41 13.19
N LYS A 282 9.41 -7.36 13.83
CA LYS A 282 10.42 -8.20 13.16
C LYS A 282 9.85 -8.95 11.96
N GLY A 283 8.58 -9.34 12.06
CA GLY A 283 7.84 -10.02 11.03
C GLY A 283 7.78 -9.20 9.74
N PHE A 284 7.50 -7.91 9.86
CA PHE A 284 7.47 -6.98 8.74
C PHE A 284 8.87 -6.74 8.16
N VAL A 285 9.89 -6.53 9.01
CA VAL A 285 11.28 -6.33 8.57
C VAL A 285 11.76 -7.50 7.72
N ASP A 286 11.58 -8.72 8.20
CA ASP A 286 12.06 -9.88 7.45
C ASP A 286 11.35 -10.03 6.09
N ILE A 287 10.08 -9.60 5.94
CA ILE A 287 9.40 -9.63 4.64
C ILE A 287 10.05 -8.62 3.69
N ILE A 288 10.36 -7.41 4.18
CA ILE A 288 11.08 -6.41 3.39
C ILE A 288 12.43 -6.96 2.95
N GLU A 289 13.17 -7.59 3.86
CA GLU A 289 14.47 -8.18 3.56
C GLU A 289 14.38 -9.38 2.62
N ALA A 290 13.31 -10.18 2.69
CA ALA A 290 13.05 -11.26 1.73
C ALA A 290 12.73 -10.72 0.32
N CYS A 291 12.07 -9.56 0.23
CA CYS A 291 11.77 -8.91 -1.04
C CYS A 291 12.97 -8.16 -1.63
N ARG A 292 13.86 -7.62 -0.78
CA ARG A 292 14.94 -6.69 -1.17
C ARG A 292 15.84 -7.16 -2.32
N PRO A 293 16.31 -8.43 -2.38
CA PRO A 293 17.21 -8.88 -3.45
C PRO A 293 16.57 -8.86 -4.85
N PHE A 294 15.24 -8.95 -4.90
CA PHE A 294 14.47 -9.16 -6.12
C PHE A 294 13.62 -7.94 -6.51
N ALA A 295 13.52 -6.96 -5.61
CA ALA A 295 12.68 -5.79 -5.81
C ALA A 295 13.14 -4.99 -7.04
N PRO A 296 12.21 -4.57 -7.92
CA PRO A 296 12.58 -3.81 -9.10
C PRO A 296 13.27 -2.49 -8.73
N LYS A 297 12.85 -1.85 -7.65
CA LYS A 297 13.44 -0.60 -7.14
C LYS A 297 14.12 -0.83 -5.79
N PRO A 298 15.17 -0.05 -5.47
CA PRO A 298 15.79 -0.08 -4.14
C PRO A 298 14.76 0.15 -3.03
N LEU A 299 14.76 -0.75 -2.05
CA LEU A 299 13.91 -0.64 -0.86
C LEU A 299 14.58 0.22 0.22
N PRO A 300 13.80 0.91 1.08
CA PRO A 300 14.33 1.75 2.15
C PRO A 300 15.17 0.94 3.13
N THR A 301 16.01 1.62 3.91
CA THR A 301 16.65 0.98 5.06
C THR A 301 15.59 0.60 6.10
N THR A 302 15.70 -0.60 6.68
CA THR A 302 14.81 -1.08 7.73
C THR A 302 15.46 -0.89 9.09
N GLN A 303 14.69 -0.44 10.08
CA GLN A 303 15.14 -0.30 11.45
C GLN A 303 14.13 -0.96 12.39
N CYS A 304 14.52 -2.11 12.90
CA CYS A 304 13.77 -2.81 13.94
C CYS A 304 14.14 -2.23 15.30
N VAL A 305 13.16 -1.69 16.01
CA VAL A 305 13.34 -1.23 17.40
C VAL A 305 12.64 -2.17 18.37
N ILE A 306 12.97 -2.05 19.66
CA ILE A 306 12.30 -2.81 20.71
C ILE A 306 10.87 -2.28 20.87
N ALA A 307 9.93 -3.11 21.32
CA ALA A 307 8.56 -2.68 21.58
C ALA A 307 8.45 -1.77 22.82
N GLY A 308 7.46 -0.89 22.83
CA GLY A 308 7.12 -0.05 24.00
C GLY A 308 7.95 1.23 24.12
N GLU A 309 7.94 1.81 25.32
CA GLU A 309 8.52 3.13 25.61
C GLU A 309 10.02 3.23 25.25
N ILE A 310 10.80 2.21 25.59
CA ILE A 310 12.25 2.17 25.29
C ILE A 310 12.50 2.27 23.78
N GLY A 311 11.69 1.57 22.97
CA GLY A 311 11.77 1.66 21.51
C GLY A 311 11.35 3.02 20.98
N ALA A 312 10.27 3.58 21.51
CA ALA A 312 9.80 4.91 21.13
C ALA A 312 10.85 5.99 21.42
N ASP A 313 11.52 5.93 22.57
CA ASP A 313 12.60 6.84 22.92
C ASP A 313 13.82 6.70 21.99
N ALA A 314 14.21 5.45 21.68
CA ALA A 314 15.30 5.17 20.75
C ALA A 314 15.02 5.73 19.34
N VAL A 315 13.79 5.53 18.84
CA VAL A 315 13.34 6.11 17.56
C VAL A 315 13.48 7.63 17.58
N LEU A 316 12.97 8.30 18.63
CA LEU A 316 13.00 9.75 18.72
C LEU A 316 14.43 10.29 18.82
N THR A 317 15.26 9.68 19.65
CA THR A 317 16.68 10.04 19.78
C THR A 317 17.40 9.95 18.44
N GLN A 318 17.13 8.91 17.67
CA GLN A 318 17.69 8.76 16.34
C GLN A 318 17.19 9.81 15.35
N LEU A 319 15.90 10.15 15.37
CA LEU A 319 15.33 11.18 14.51
C LEU A 319 15.79 12.59 14.88
N GLU A 320 16.03 12.85 16.17
CA GLU A 320 16.56 14.12 16.69
C GLU A 320 18.03 14.32 16.28
N ALA A 321 18.79 13.23 16.07
CA ALA A 321 20.20 13.26 15.67
C ALA A 321 20.44 13.31 14.14
N ALA A 322 19.40 13.15 13.31
CA ALA A 322 19.48 13.09 11.85
C ALA A 322 19.43 14.48 11.18
#